data_AF-A0A8S4PC30-F1
#
_entry.id   AF-A0A8S4PC30-F1
#
_cell.length_a   1.000
_cell.length_b   1.000
_cell.length_c   1.000
_cell.angle_alpha   90.00
_cell.angle_beta   90.00
_cell.angle_gamma   90.00
#
_symmetry.space_group_name_H-M   'P 1'
#
loop_
_entity.id
_entity.type
_entity.pdbx_description
1 polymer ?
#
loop_
_entity_poly.entity_id
_entity_poly.type
_entity_poly.pdbx_seq_one_letter_code
_entity_poly.pdbx_strand_id
1 'polypeptide(L)'
;VFTQTLNEKAKLPVMVWIHGGGFMLGSNRMYDGTVLASTGDVVIVTINYRLGPLGFLSTGDDDAPGNAGLLDQIQALKWVNENIASFGGDPKEVTIFGESAGGMSVMALSISPLAEGLFSRAIPQSGSVLYMEYLQPAGSGQYLNSELAKAVGCDSTAGNKELVACLRTTSTDDIINAKPPQGMWYWPFQPTYGDAFMPKTPNDMVKDAATKRRIRDINFMIGIMENEGYLLTGKNSFPHFTENKTKETLFQDYKPMLQMFTLPDPSDEEAYERLEKALIERFLPQKKPTEDELTLAIARMFGDSVLSIPVL
;
A
#
# COMPACT_ATOMS: atom_id res chain seq x y z
N VAL A 1 6.64 -18.19 12.19
CA VAL A 1 7.89 -18.70 11.58
C VAL A 1 7.63 -20.14 11.19
N PHE A 2 7.86 -20.49 9.92
CA PHE A 2 7.73 -21.83 9.39
C PHE A 2 9.14 -22.29 8.98
N THR A 3 9.59 -23.41 9.54
CA THR A 3 10.93 -23.96 9.31
C THR A 3 10.90 -25.48 9.43
N GLN A 4 11.77 -26.16 8.68
CA GLN A 4 11.95 -27.62 8.75
C GLN A 4 12.99 -28.04 9.80
N THR A 5 13.74 -27.08 10.36
CA THR A 5 14.82 -27.37 11.32
C THR A 5 15.05 -26.21 12.28
N LEU A 6 15.44 -26.53 13.51
CA LEU A 6 15.89 -25.55 14.50
C LEU A 6 17.42 -25.54 14.66
N ASN A 7 18.14 -26.27 13.80
CA ASN A 7 19.60 -26.28 13.83
C ASN A 7 20.16 -24.94 13.31
N GLU A 8 20.70 -24.12 14.21
CA GLU A 8 21.27 -22.81 13.87
C GLU A 8 22.43 -22.87 12.86
N LYS A 9 23.06 -24.04 12.70
CA LYS A 9 24.12 -24.28 11.70
C LYS A 9 23.58 -24.52 10.29
N ALA A 10 22.26 -24.72 10.13
CA ALA A 10 21.65 -24.93 8.82
C ALA A 10 21.78 -23.67 7.94
N LYS A 11 21.67 -22.48 8.53
CA LYS A 11 21.86 -21.18 7.85
C LYS A 11 21.03 -21.07 6.57
N LEU A 12 19.75 -21.43 6.66
CA LEU A 12 18.82 -21.40 5.54
C LEU A 12 18.47 -19.95 5.16
N PRO A 13 18.25 -19.65 3.86
CA PRO A 13 17.72 -18.35 3.46
C PRO A 13 16.38 -18.06 4.15
N VAL A 14 16.14 -16.79 4.46
CA VAL A 14 14.94 -16.34 5.18
C VAL A 14 14.08 -15.51 4.24
N MET A 15 12.80 -15.83 4.14
CA MET A 15 11.83 -15.00 3.42
C MET A 15 10.78 -14.45 4.38
N VAL A 16 10.67 -13.12 4.44
CA VAL A 16 9.74 -12.40 5.32
C VAL A 16 8.57 -11.87 4.50
N TRP A 17 7.39 -12.43 4.73
CA TRP A 17 6.14 -12.08 4.05
C TRP A 17 5.44 -10.90 4.73
N ILE A 18 5.13 -9.88 3.94
CA ILE A 18 4.33 -8.72 4.31
C ILE A 18 3.02 -8.79 3.55
N HIS A 19 1.90 -8.99 4.25
CA HIS A 19 0.60 -9.15 3.61
C HIS A 19 0.07 -7.85 3.01
N GLY A 20 -0.73 -7.97 1.94
CA GLY A 20 -1.49 -6.88 1.34
C GLY A 20 -2.77 -6.54 2.12
N GLY A 21 -3.71 -5.85 1.45
CA GLY A 21 -5.00 -5.43 2.02
C GLY A 21 -5.19 -3.91 2.12
N GLY A 22 -4.54 -3.13 1.25
CA GLY A 22 -4.72 -1.68 1.17
C GLY A 22 -4.42 -0.94 2.47
N PHE A 23 -3.59 -1.52 3.35
CA PHE A 23 -3.30 -1.05 4.71
C PHE A 23 -4.50 -1.00 5.67
N MET A 24 -5.68 -1.50 5.28
CA MET A 24 -6.90 -1.49 6.09
C MET A 24 -7.27 -2.87 6.64
N LEU A 25 -6.89 -3.93 5.93
CA LEU A 25 -7.23 -5.31 6.26
C LEU A 25 -6.05 -6.25 6.05
N GLY A 26 -6.19 -7.49 6.50
CA GLY A 26 -5.18 -8.53 6.32
C GLY A 26 -4.68 -9.08 7.66
N SER A 27 -4.01 -10.22 7.59
CA SER A 27 -3.31 -10.81 8.73
C SER A 27 -2.30 -11.84 8.24
N ASN A 28 -1.25 -12.05 9.03
CA ASN A 28 -0.29 -13.13 8.81
C ASN A 28 -0.92 -14.53 8.78
N ARG A 29 -2.08 -14.72 9.44
CA ARG A 29 -2.80 -15.99 9.49
C ARG A 29 -3.44 -16.41 8.16
N MET A 30 -3.58 -15.47 7.22
CA MET A 30 -4.14 -15.76 5.90
C MET A 30 -3.18 -16.56 5.01
N TYR A 31 -1.92 -16.68 5.40
CA TYR A 31 -0.87 -17.27 4.58
C TYR A 31 -0.13 -18.37 5.36
N ASP A 32 -0.30 -19.61 4.92
CA ASP A 32 0.45 -20.76 5.43
C ASP A 32 1.78 -20.90 4.67
N GLY A 33 2.89 -20.65 5.38
CA GLY A 33 4.24 -20.75 4.83
C GLY A 33 4.79 -22.18 4.73
N THR A 34 4.06 -23.20 5.18
CA THR A 34 4.58 -24.57 5.34
C THR A 34 5.07 -25.17 4.02
N VAL A 35 4.29 -25.05 2.94
CA VAL A 35 4.65 -25.61 1.64
C VAL A 35 5.93 -24.96 1.13
N LEU A 36 5.99 -23.63 1.05
CA LEU A 36 7.16 -22.92 0.56
C LEU A 36 8.42 -23.17 1.41
N ALA A 37 8.27 -23.24 2.74
CA ALA A 37 9.36 -23.58 3.65
C ALA A 37 9.92 -24.99 3.38
N SER A 38 9.05 -25.96 3.07
CA SER A 38 9.43 -27.36 2.81
C SER A 38 10.01 -27.58 1.41
N THR A 39 9.45 -26.96 0.37
CA THR A 39 9.86 -27.21 -1.02
C THR A 39 11.01 -26.33 -1.48
N GLY A 40 11.20 -25.17 -0.84
CA GLY A 40 12.25 -24.21 -1.17
C GLY A 40 13.49 -24.30 -0.27
N ASP A 41 13.47 -25.13 0.77
CA ASP A 41 14.52 -25.19 1.82
C ASP A 41 14.82 -23.80 2.42
N VAL A 42 13.76 -23.09 2.82
CA VAL A 42 13.84 -21.73 3.38
C VAL A 42 13.08 -21.61 4.69
N VAL A 43 13.43 -20.61 5.49
CA VAL A 43 12.63 -20.19 6.65
C VAL A 43 11.64 -19.12 6.22
N ILE A 44 10.33 -19.35 6.43
CA ILE A 44 9.29 -18.37 6.14
C ILE A 44 8.87 -17.65 7.43
N VAL A 45 8.82 -16.33 7.39
CA VAL A 45 8.32 -15.48 8.48
C VAL A 45 7.14 -14.66 7.96
N THR A 46 5.94 -14.89 8.46
CA THR A 46 4.77 -14.04 8.16
C THR A 46 4.51 -13.08 9.33
N ILE A 47 4.47 -11.78 9.05
CA ILE A 47 4.37 -10.74 10.09
C ILE A 47 2.99 -10.06 10.08
N ASN A 48 2.57 -9.55 11.24
CA ASN A 48 1.47 -8.59 11.32
C ASN A 48 2.05 -7.18 11.49
N TYR A 49 1.30 -6.18 11.06
CA TYR A 49 1.57 -4.76 11.32
C TYR A 49 0.23 -4.05 11.58
N ARG A 50 0.26 -2.90 12.26
CA ARG A 50 -0.97 -2.14 12.53
C ARG A 50 -1.58 -1.62 11.22
N LEU A 51 -2.91 -1.61 11.16
CA LEU A 51 -3.71 -1.27 10.00
C LEU A 51 -4.63 -0.09 10.29
N GLY A 52 -5.14 0.54 9.22
CA GLY A 52 -6.10 1.63 9.25
C GLY A 52 -5.66 2.79 10.14
N PRO A 53 -6.58 3.45 10.86
CA PRO A 53 -6.24 4.58 11.71
C PRO A 53 -5.27 4.20 12.84
N LEU A 54 -5.25 2.94 13.28
CA LEU A 54 -4.33 2.48 14.32
C LEU A 54 -2.87 2.42 13.84
N GLY A 55 -2.67 2.23 12.53
CA GLY A 55 -1.35 2.12 11.91
C GLY A 55 -0.91 3.39 11.16
N PHE A 56 -1.85 4.18 10.66
CA PHE A 56 -1.57 5.19 9.63
C PHE A 56 -2.26 6.54 9.86
N LEU A 57 -2.93 6.75 11.00
CA LEU A 57 -3.38 8.10 11.37
C LEU A 57 -2.16 9.02 11.54
N SER A 58 -2.19 10.17 10.86
CA SER A 58 -1.15 11.19 10.95
C SER A 58 -1.75 12.58 11.12
N THR A 59 -1.24 13.34 12.09
CA THR A 59 -1.54 14.77 12.30
C THR A 59 -0.53 15.69 11.62
N GLY A 60 0.55 15.13 11.04
CA GLY A 60 1.65 15.89 10.44
C GLY A 60 2.62 16.50 11.47
N ASP A 61 2.51 16.12 12.73
CA ASP A 61 3.36 16.54 13.84
C ASP A 61 3.63 15.36 14.79
N ASP A 62 4.28 15.63 15.93
CA ASP A 62 4.72 14.61 16.88
C ASP A 62 3.56 13.95 17.68
N ASP A 63 2.35 14.51 17.67
CA ASP A 63 1.22 13.95 18.42
C ASP A 63 0.77 12.61 17.82
N ALA A 64 0.72 12.54 16.48
CA ALA A 64 0.55 11.33 15.68
C ALA A 64 1.37 11.45 14.38
N PRO A 65 2.64 10.98 14.35
CA PRO A 65 3.51 11.18 13.20
C PRO A 65 3.09 10.37 11.96
N GLY A 66 2.24 9.35 12.11
CA GLY A 66 1.88 8.41 11.04
C GLY A 66 2.83 7.21 10.97
N ASN A 67 2.65 6.39 9.93
CA ASN A 67 3.52 5.27 9.56
C ASN A 67 3.81 4.22 10.65
N ALA A 68 3.01 4.16 11.70
CA ALA A 68 3.18 3.21 12.79
C ALA A 68 3.17 1.76 12.29
N GLY A 69 2.35 1.45 11.28
CA GLY A 69 2.34 0.14 10.61
C GLY A 69 3.65 -0.18 9.87
N LEU A 70 4.28 0.80 9.21
CA LEU A 70 5.59 0.61 8.56
C LEU A 70 6.72 0.47 9.58
N LEU A 71 6.65 1.20 10.70
CA LEU A 71 7.59 1.06 11.81
C LEU A 71 7.46 -0.30 12.50
N ASP A 72 6.26 -0.88 12.57
CA ASP A 72 6.07 -2.26 13.05
C ASP A 72 6.82 -3.25 12.15
N GLN A 73 6.80 -3.05 10.83
CA GLN A 73 7.53 -3.90 9.88
C GLN A 73 9.06 -3.77 10.07
N ILE A 74 9.58 -2.56 10.32
CA ILE A 74 11.00 -2.36 10.70
C ILE A 74 11.33 -3.14 11.98
N GLN A 75 10.49 -3.06 12.99
CA GLN A 75 10.70 -3.76 14.25
C GLN A 75 10.66 -5.29 14.07
N ALA A 76 9.79 -5.78 13.20
CA ALA A 76 9.74 -7.20 12.85
C ALA A 76 11.01 -7.64 12.11
N LEU A 77 11.55 -6.83 11.20
CA LEU A 77 12.81 -7.13 10.52
C LEU A 77 14.03 -7.12 11.46
N LYS A 78 14.06 -6.20 12.43
CA LYS A 78 15.07 -6.21 13.49
C LYS A 78 14.98 -7.50 14.31
N TRP A 79 13.76 -7.90 14.69
CA TRP A 79 13.54 -9.17 15.39
C TRP A 79 14.04 -10.36 14.56
N VAL A 80 13.78 -10.39 13.26
CA VAL A 80 14.30 -11.44 12.36
C VAL A 80 15.83 -11.45 12.38
N ASN A 81 16.49 -10.32 12.21
CA ASN A 81 17.96 -10.23 12.23
C ASN A 81 18.57 -10.72 13.56
N GLU A 82 17.91 -10.44 14.68
CA GLU A 82 18.38 -10.79 16.02
C GLU A 82 18.10 -12.26 16.41
N ASN A 83 17.03 -12.87 15.88
CA ASN A 83 16.48 -14.13 16.42
C ASN A 83 16.40 -15.27 15.41
N ILE A 84 16.43 -15.02 14.10
CA ILE A 84 16.08 -16.05 13.11
C ILE A 84 17.08 -17.22 13.05
N ALA A 85 18.30 -17.00 13.54
CA ALA A 85 19.31 -18.05 13.68
C ALA A 85 18.80 -19.23 14.52
N SER A 86 18.05 -18.98 15.60
CA SER A 86 17.47 -20.03 16.45
C SER A 86 16.33 -20.82 15.77
N PHE A 87 15.91 -20.39 14.58
CA PHE A 87 14.95 -21.09 13.73
C PHE A 87 15.62 -21.72 12.49
N GLY A 88 16.96 -21.82 12.51
CA GLY A 88 17.77 -22.38 11.42
C GLY A 88 18.02 -21.42 10.26
N GLY A 89 17.54 -20.18 10.34
CA GLY A 89 17.70 -19.17 9.30
C GLY A 89 19.05 -18.44 9.36
N ASP A 90 19.50 -17.88 8.24
CA ASP A 90 20.64 -16.98 8.19
C ASP A 90 20.17 -15.52 8.15
N PRO A 91 20.44 -14.72 9.21
CA PRO A 91 20.08 -13.30 9.22
C PRO A 91 20.80 -12.47 8.13
N LYS A 92 21.85 -13.01 7.50
CA LYS A 92 22.54 -12.34 6.37
C LYS A 92 21.86 -12.58 5.01
N GLU A 93 20.95 -13.54 4.94
CA GLU A 93 20.28 -13.98 3.70
C GLU A 93 18.76 -13.74 3.81
N VAL A 94 18.37 -12.52 4.19
CA VAL A 94 16.97 -12.12 4.35
C VAL A 94 16.43 -11.52 3.05
N THR A 95 15.32 -12.08 2.58
CA THR A 95 14.49 -11.60 1.48
C THR A 95 13.16 -11.11 2.02
N ILE A 96 12.76 -9.87 1.71
CA ILE A 96 11.40 -9.41 1.99
C ILE A 96 10.53 -9.57 0.75
N PHE A 97 9.28 -9.97 0.92
CA PHE A 97 8.34 -10.13 -0.18
C PHE A 97 6.92 -9.84 0.28
N GLY A 98 6.09 -9.35 -0.64
CA GLY A 98 4.74 -8.89 -0.30
C GLY A 98 3.92 -8.56 -1.54
N GLU A 99 2.61 -8.60 -1.39
CA GLU A 99 1.63 -8.36 -2.45
C GLU A 99 0.79 -7.11 -2.17
N SER A 100 0.44 -6.35 -3.21
CA SER A 100 -0.37 -5.13 -3.12
C SER A 100 0.22 -4.14 -2.11
N ALA A 101 -0.50 -3.77 -1.05
CA ALA A 101 0.01 -2.93 0.05
C ALA A 101 1.29 -3.51 0.72
N GLY A 102 1.44 -4.82 0.74
CA GLY A 102 2.66 -5.50 1.16
C GLY A 102 3.79 -5.32 0.15
N GLY A 103 3.51 -5.31 -1.15
CA GLY A 103 4.47 -4.97 -2.21
C GLY A 103 4.91 -3.51 -2.14
N MET A 104 3.94 -2.60 -1.91
CA MET A 104 4.22 -1.18 -1.64
C MET A 104 5.13 -1.04 -0.41
N SER A 105 4.85 -1.78 0.67
CA SER A 105 5.68 -1.82 1.88
C SER A 105 7.10 -2.31 1.59
N VAL A 106 7.26 -3.37 0.79
CA VAL A 106 8.57 -3.89 0.37
C VAL A 106 9.38 -2.82 -0.36
N MET A 107 8.77 -2.09 -1.30
CA MET A 107 9.45 -0.99 -1.98
C MET A 107 9.78 0.17 -1.04
N ALA A 108 8.85 0.53 -0.14
CA ALA A 108 9.06 1.59 0.83
C ALA A 108 10.22 1.29 1.80
N LEU A 109 10.28 0.06 2.32
CA LEU A 109 11.40 -0.43 3.12
C LEU A 109 12.71 -0.36 2.34
N SER A 110 12.70 -0.69 1.06
CA SER A 110 13.91 -0.70 0.21
C SER A 110 14.53 0.68 -0.04
N ILE A 111 13.75 1.75 0.17
CA ILE A 111 14.24 3.13 0.02
C ILE A 111 14.34 3.87 1.36
N SER A 112 13.80 3.31 2.44
CA SER A 112 13.84 3.90 3.77
C SER A 112 15.24 3.82 4.38
N PRO A 113 15.78 4.91 4.94
CA PRO A 113 17.03 4.85 5.70
C PRO A 113 16.93 3.96 6.95
N LEU A 114 15.74 3.74 7.50
CA LEU A 114 15.55 2.96 8.73
C LEU A 114 15.68 1.46 8.50
N ALA A 115 15.56 0.99 7.25
CA ALA A 115 15.66 -0.42 6.90
C ALA A 115 17.04 -0.85 6.39
N GLU A 116 17.99 0.09 6.31
CA GLU A 116 19.32 -0.14 5.75
C GLU A 116 20.03 -1.29 6.49
N GLY A 117 20.44 -2.31 5.72
CA GLY A 117 21.12 -3.50 6.26
C GLY A 117 20.22 -4.56 6.90
N LEU A 118 18.89 -4.40 6.92
CA LEU A 118 17.98 -5.39 7.50
C LEU A 118 17.62 -6.55 6.55
N PHE A 119 17.85 -6.39 5.25
CA PHE A 119 17.62 -7.41 4.22
C PHE A 119 18.49 -7.14 2.99
N SER A 120 18.61 -8.14 2.11
CA SER A 120 19.47 -8.08 0.90
C SER A 120 18.71 -8.35 -0.40
N ARG A 121 17.45 -8.78 -0.34
CA ARG A 121 16.61 -9.05 -1.51
C ARG A 121 15.17 -8.61 -1.27
N ALA A 122 14.50 -8.20 -2.33
CA ALA A 122 13.14 -7.68 -2.29
C ALA A 122 12.30 -8.23 -3.45
N ILE A 123 11.08 -8.68 -3.15
CA ILE A 123 10.11 -9.14 -4.15
C ILE A 123 8.79 -8.41 -3.94
N PRO A 124 8.63 -7.18 -4.48
CA PRO A 124 7.34 -6.50 -4.50
C PRO A 124 6.46 -7.06 -5.63
N GLN A 125 5.32 -7.62 -5.25
CA GLN A 125 4.33 -8.16 -6.18
C GLN A 125 3.16 -7.17 -6.29
N SER A 126 2.94 -6.63 -7.49
CA SER A 126 1.78 -5.76 -7.77
C SER A 126 1.65 -4.55 -6.83
N GLY A 127 2.78 -3.96 -6.44
CA GLY A 127 2.80 -2.86 -5.48
C GLY A 127 4.02 -1.96 -5.64
N SER A 128 3.78 -0.66 -5.74
CA SER A 128 4.81 0.37 -5.91
C SER A 128 4.74 1.43 -4.81
N VAL A 129 5.91 1.87 -4.34
CA VAL A 129 5.99 3.00 -3.41
C VAL A 129 5.52 4.31 -4.04
N LEU A 130 5.55 4.41 -5.37
CA LEU A 130 5.05 5.60 -6.08
C LEU A 130 3.54 5.81 -5.89
N TYR A 131 2.77 4.77 -5.56
CA TYR A 131 1.36 4.92 -5.17
C TYR A 131 1.16 5.73 -3.90
N MET A 132 2.10 5.62 -2.95
CA MET A 132 1.97 6.29 -1.66
C MET A 132 2.01 7.82 -1.82
N GLU A 133 2.68 8.32 -2.85
CA GLU A 133 2.75 9.77 -3.14
C GLU A 133 1.39 10.34 -3.53
N TYR A 134 0.61 9.57 -4.29
CA TYR A 134 -0.73 9.95 -4.78
C TYR A 134 -1.82 9.76 -3.73
N LEU A 135 -1.67 8.75 -2.86
CA LEU A 135 -2.68 8.35 -1.89
C LEU A 135 -2.77 9.26 -0.66
N GLN A 136 -1.69 9.96 -0.30
CA GLN A 136 -1.68 10.96 0.77
C GLN A 136 -0.86 12.19 0.36
N PRO A 137 -1.42 13.10 -0.44
CA PRO A 137 -0.86 14.42 -0.61
C PRO A 137 -0.73 15.10 0.76
N ALA A 138 0.35 15.84 0.99
CA ALA A 138 0.59 16.54 2.26
C ALA A 138 -0.64 17.35 2.70
N GLY A 139 -1.16 17.08 3.90
CA GLY A 139 -2.33 17.77 4.48
C GLY A 139 -3.68 17.05 4.32
N SER A 140 -3.78 16.01 3.50
CA SER A 140 -5.03 15.22 3.33
C SER A 140 -5.49 14.48 4.59
N GLY A 141 -4.55 14.11 5.47
CA GLY A 141 -4.82 13.46 6.76
C GLY A 141 -5.74 14.26 7.70
N GLN A 142 -5.75 15.59 7.63
CA GLN A 142 -6.58 16.41 8.55
C GLN A 142 -8.08 16.20 8.33
N TYR A 143 -8.52 16.10 7.08
CA TYR A 143 -9.92 15.83 6.76
C TYR A 143 -10.33 14.45 7.28
N LEU A 144 -9.51 13.43 7.03
CA LEU A 144 -9.72 12.07 7.51
C LEU A 144 -9.81 11.98 9.03
N ASN A 145 -8.89 12.66 9.72
CA ASN A 145 -8.87 12.69 11.17
C ASN A 145 -10.13 13.37 11.72
N SER A 146 -10.58 14.46 11.09
CA SER A 146 -11.81 15.17 11.45
C SER A 146 -13.05 14.28 11.31
N GLU A 147 -13.18 13.55 10.20
CA GLU A 147 -14.30 12.64 9.97
C GLU A 147 -14.31 11.46 10.94
N LEU A 148 -13.13 10.87 11.21
CA LEU A 148 -13.00 9.85 12.25
C LEU A 148 -13.39 10.40 13.63
N ALA A 149 -12.92 11.60 13.98
CA ALA A 149 -13.24 12.24 15.25
C ALA A 149 -14.74 12.38 15.45
N LYS A 150 -15.45 12.92 14.45
CA LYS A 150 -16.92 13.06 14.47
C LYS A 150 -17.60 11.71 14.64
N ALA A 151 -17.13 10.69 13.92
CA ALA A 151 -17.73 9.35 13.94
C ALA A 151 -17.65 8.69 15.33
N VAL A 152 -16.59 8.97 16.10
CA VAL A 152 -16.36 8.38 17.43
C VAL A 152 -16.65 9.33 18.60
N GLY A 153 -17.23 10.50 18.32
CA GLY A 153 -17.62 11.48 19.35
C GLY A 153 -16.47 12.30 19.95
N CYS A 154 -15.32 12.38 19.27
CA CYS A 154 -14.25 13.31 19.61
C CYS A 154 -14.49 14.70 19.00
N ASP A 155 -13.99 15.75 19.66
CA ASP A 155 -14.06 17.11 19.12
C ASP A 155 -13.14 17.25 17.90
N SER A 156 -13.76 17.31 16.72
CA SER A 156 -13.06 17.43 15.44
C SER A 156 -12.50 18.82 15.15
N THR A 157 -12.77 19.80 16.03
CA THR A 157 -12.26 21.17 15.94
C THR A 157 -11.14 21.46 16.95
N ALA A 158 -10.86 20.49 17.83
CA ALA A 158 -9.78 20.59 18.80
C ALA A 158 -8.40 20.54 18.13
N GLY A 159 -7.38 20.98 18.86
CA GLY A 159 -5.99 20.83 18.43
C GLY A 159 -5.58 19.36 18.29
N ASN A 160 -4.52 19.10 17.51
CA ASN A 160 -4.02 17.75 17.23
C ASN A 160 -3.80 16.93 18.51
N LYS A 161 -3.20 17.55 19.54
CA LYS A 161 -2.95 16.94 20.84
C LYS A 161 -4.22 16.47 21.54
N GLU A 162 -5.23 17.34 21.65
CA GLU A 162 -6.50 17.03 22.29
C GLU A 162 -7.29 15.99 21.50
N LEU A 163 -7.28 16.09 20.17
CA LEU A 163 -7.89 15.11 19.28
C LEU A 163 -7.28 13.72 19.48
N VAL A 164 -5.94 13.61 19.41
CA VAL A 164 -5.23 12.34 19.59
C VAL A 164 -5.43 11.79 21.00
N ALA A 165 -5.45 12.65 22.03
CA ALA A 165 -5.75 12.23 23.40
C ALA A 165 -7.15 11.62 23.51
N CYS A 166 -8.16 12.22 22.87
CA CYS A 166 -9.51 11.66 22.82
C CYS A 166 -9.52 10.28 22.14
N LEU A 167 -8.94 10.20 20.92
CA LEU A 167 -8.89 8.95 20.15
C LEU A 167 -8.18 7.81 20.89
N ARG A 168 -7.16 8.10 21.71
CA ARG A 168 -6.47 7.10 22.54
C ARG A 168 -7.32 6.55 23.68
N THR A 169 -8.39 7.25 24.07
CA THR A 169 -9.36 6.77 25.08
C THR A 169 -10.58 6.10 24.49
N THR A 170 -10.82 6.28 23.19
CA THR A 170 -11.87 5.60 22.43
C THR A 170 -11.57 4.11 22.30
N SER A 171 -12.62 3.28 22.30
CA SER A 171 -12.44 1.84 22.10
C SER A 171 -11.91 1.53 20.70
N THR A 172 -11.08 0.49 20.58
CA THR A 172 -10.59 0.04 19.27
C THR A 172 -11.74 -0.32 18.33
N ASP A 173 -12.81 -0.92 18.85
CA ASP A 173 -13.97 -1.34 18.07
C ASP A 173 -14.70 -0.13 17.46
N ASP A 174 -14.85 0.97 18.20
CA ASP A 174 -15.47 2.19 17.67
C ASP A 174 -14.60 2.82 16.57
N ILE A 175 -13.28 2.82 16.75
CA ILE A 175 -12.33 3.37 15.78
C ILE A 175 -12.34 2.57 14.47
N ILE A 176 -12.26 1.25 14.52
CA ILE A 176 -12.15 0.41 13.31
C ILE A 176 -13.50 0.30 12.57
N ASN A 177 -14.63 0.41 13.29
CA ASN A 177 -15.96 0.35 12.70
C ASN A 177 -16.51 1.73 12.30
N ALA A 178 -15.76 2.81 12.56
CA ALA A 178 -16.10 4.15 12.09
C ALA A 178 -16.22 4.14 10.57
N LYS A 179 -17.39 4.54 10.06
CA LYS A 179 -17.64 4.53 8.62
C LYS A 179 -16.77 5.59 7.95
N PRO A 180 -16.13 5.26 6.81
CA PRO A 180 -15.46 6.28 6.04
C PRO A 180 -16.49 7.31 5.53
N PRO A 181 -16.08 8.57 5.33
CA PRO A 181 -16.94 9.59 4.76
C PRO A 181 -17.48 9.19 3.39
N GLN A 182 -18.73 9.59 3.11
CA GLN A 182 -19.47 9.24 1.90
C GLN A 182 -18.70 9.66 0.64
N GLY A 183 -18.51 8.73 -0.31
CA GLY A 183 -17.82 9.00 -1.58
C GLY A 183 -16.30 8.94 -1.52
N MET A 184 -15.72 8.63 -0.35
CA MET A 184 -14.30 8.41 -0.20
C MET A 184 -13.95 6.92 -0.30
N TRP A 185 -12.84 6.63 -0.98
CA TRP A 185 -12.37 5.28 -1.32
C TRP A 185 -12.18 4.37 -0.10
N TYR A 186 -12.21 3.06 -0.34
CA TYR A 186 -12.12 1.99 0.66
C TYR A 186 -10.84 2.00 1.54
N TRP A 187 -9.86 2.86 1.28
CA TRP A 187 -8.56 2.85 1.97
C TRP A 187 -8.08 4.23 2.47
N PRO A 188 -8.80 4.88 3.40
CA PRO A 188 -8.53 6.26 3.82
C PRO A 188 -7.19 6.46 4.52
N PHE A 189 -6.77 5.53 5.38
CA PHE A 189 -5.55 5.67 6.16
C PHE A 189 -4.39 4.93 5.49
N GLN A 190 -3.45 5.69 4.95
CA GLN A 190 -2.34 5.22 4.12
C GLN A 190 -0.99 5.73 4.64
N PRO A 191 0.13 5.14 4.23
CA PRO A 191 1.45 5.70 4.50
C PRO A 191 1.60 7.16 4.10
N THR A 192 2.33 7.92 4.92
CA THR A 192 2.67 9.33 4.70
C THR A 192 4.18 9.50 4.48
N TYR A 193 4.60 10.69 4.07
CA TYR A 193 6.01 11.08 3.95
C TYR A 193 6.28 12.38 4.71
N GLY A 194 7.57 12.73 4.85
CA GLY A 194 8.06 13.84 5.66
C GLY A 194 8.51 13.44 7.07
N ASP A 195 8.54 12.14 7.39
CA ASP A 195 8.98 11.62 8.68
C ASP A 195 10.34 10.90 8.61
N ALA A 196 10.78 10.28 9.71
CA ALA A 196 12.04 9.54 9.73
C ALA A 196 12.06 8.28 8.85
N PHE A 197 10.89 7.66 8.59
CA PHE A 197 10.78 6.47 7.76
C PHE A 197 10.86 6.85 6.27
N MET A 198 10.16 7.91 5.87
CA MET A 198 10.08 8.42 4.50
C MET A 198 10.30 9.94 4.48
N PRO A 199 11.56 10.43 4.55
CA PRO A 199 11.84 11.85 4.77
C PRO A 199 11.52 12.79 3.60
N LYS A 200 11.32 12.25 2.40
CA LYS A 200 11.00 12.99 1.18
C LYS A 200 9.86 12.28 0.47
N THR A 201 9.35 12.85 -0.63
CA THR A 201 8.34 12.15 -1.44
C THR A 201 8.90 10.82 -1.96
N PRO A 202 8.06 9.80 -2.17
CA PRO A 202 8.46 8.52 -2.76
C PRO A 202 9.32 8.66 -4.02
N ASN A 203 8.92 9.51 -4.97
CA ASN A 203 9.67 9.74 -6.21
C ASN A 203 11.09 10.27 -5.95
N ASP A 204 11.24 11.23 -5.04
CA ASP A 204 12.56 11.75 -4.68
C ASP A 204 13.40 10.72 -3.92
N MET A 205 12.77 9.91 -3.07
CA MET A 205 13.46 8.83 -2.37
C MET A 205 13.94 7.72 -3.32
N VAL A 206 13.17 7.36 -4.35
CA VAL A 206 13.60 6.41 -5.39
C VAL A 206 14.82 6.95 -6.14
N LYS A 207 14.81 8.24 -6.54
CA LYS A 207 15.95 8.91 -7.19
C LYS A 207 17.18 8.95 -6.27
N ASP A 208 17.01 9.32 -5.01
CA ASP A 208 18.09 9.33 -4.00
C ASP A 208 18.66 7.92 -3.79
N ALA A 209 17.82 6.91 -3.71
CA ALA A 209 18.25 5.53 -3.47
C ALA A 209 18.99 4.92 -4.68
N ALA A 210 18.62 5.33 -5.91
CA ALA A 210 19.33 4.96 -7.13
C ALA A 210 20.73 5.59 -7.22
N THR A 211 20.90 6.81 -6.71
CA THR A 211 22.19 7.55 -6.71
C THR A 211 23.10 7.14 -5.56
N LYS A 212 22.56 6.91 -4.35
CA LYS A 212 23.30 6.53 -3.12
C LYS A 212 23.59 5.03 -3.01
N ARG A 213 23.38 4.25 -4.09
CA ARG A 213 23.55 2.79 -4.16
C ARG A 213 22.68 1.93 -3.24
N ARG A 214 21.80 2.50 -2.40
CA ARG A 214 20.90 1.74 -1.52
C ARG A 214 20.07 0.68 -2.24
N ILE A 215 19.48 1.03 -3.39
CA ILE A 215 18.74 0.06 -4.24
C ILE A 215 19.72 -0.87 -4.99
N ARG A 216 20.94 -0.43 -5.30
CA ARG A 216 21.91 -1.22 -6.10
C ARG A 216 22.48 -2.41 -5.33
N ASP A 217 22.45 -2.36 -4.02
CA ASP A 217 22.94 -3.43 -3.15
C ASP A 217 21.84 -4.47 -2.83
N ILE A 218 20.60 -4.25 -3.30
CA ILE A 218 19.45 -5.15 -3.12
C ILE A 218 19.12 -5.80 -4.46
N ASN A 219 18.96 -7.13 -4.48
CA ASN A 219 18.43 -7.81 -5.66
C ASN A 219 16.91 -7.75 -5.66
N PHE A 220 16.32 -7.30 -6.77
CA PHE A 220 14.88 -7.20 -6.94
C PHE A 220 14.34 -8.26 -7.91
N MET A 221 13.18 -8.81 -7.57
CA MET A 221 12.29 -9.49 -8.50
C MET A 221 10.93 -8.79 -8.43
N ILE A 222 10.57 -8.07 -9.48
CA ILE A 222 9.35 -7.24 -9.52
C ILE A 222 8.39 -7.87 -10.53
N GLY A 223 7.09 -7.85 -10.24
CA GLY A 223 6.08 -8.41 -11.14
C GLY A 223 4.70 -7.82 -10.95
N ILE A 224 3.91 -7.93 -12.01
CA ILE A 224 2.50 -7.51 -12.11
C ILE A 224 1.68 -8.64 -12.73
N MET A 225 0.37 -8.60 -12.53
CA MET A 225 -0.59 -9.51 -13.18
C MET A 225 -1.19 -8.87 -14.44
N GLU A 226 -1.75 -9.67 -15.35
CA GLU A 226 -2.34 -9.17 -16.60
C GLU A 226 -3.59 -8.31 -16.39
N ASN A 227 -4.39 -8.60 -15.36
CA ASN A 227 -5.71 -7.99 -15.13
C ASN A 227 -5.84 -7.35 -13.73
N GLU A 228 -4.81 -6.60 -13.32
CA GLU A 228 -4.72 -5.93 -12.00
C GLU A 228 -5.98 -5.14 -11.61
N GLY A 229 -6.58 -4.41 -12.56
CA GLY A 229 -7.73 -3.57 -12.27
C GLY A 229 -9.07 -4.29 -12.12
N TYR A 230 -9.11 -5.62 -12.30
CA TYR A 230 -10.34 -6.40 -12.13
C TYR A 230 -10.85 -6.37 -10.68
N LEU A 231 -9.97 -6.11 -9.70
CA LEU A 231 -10.34 -5.89 -8.30
C LEU A 231 -11.39 -4.78 -8.15
N LEU A 232 -11.40 -3.80 -9.06
CA LEU A 232 -12.29 -2.65 -9.02
C LEU A 232 -13.50 -2.77 -9.97
N THR A 233 -13.70 -3.93 -10.59
CA THR A 233 -14.83 -4.19 -11.50
C THR A 233 -15.84 -5.23 -11.01
N GLY A 234 -15.70 -5.70 -9.77
CA GLY A 234 -16.66 -6.62 -9.15
C GLY A 234 -18.03 -5.98 -8.82
N LYS A 235 -19.06 -6.82 -8.63
CA LYS A 235 -20.42 -6.34 -8.26
C LYS A 235 -20.47 -5.55 -6.94
N ASN A 236 -19.47 -5.67 -6.08
CA ASN A 236 -19.36 -4.92 -4.83
C ASN A 236 -18.29 -3.81 -4.87
N SER A 237 -17.58 -3.64 -5.99
CA SER A 237 -16.63 -2.53 -6.14
C SER A 237 -17.38 -1.26 -6.56
N PHE A 238 -16.90 -0.13 -6.05
CA PHE A 238 -17.36 1.18 -6.48
C PHE A 238 -16.32 1.75 -7.46
N PRO A 239 -16.74 2.25 -8.64
CA PRO A 239 -18.12 2.39 -9.11
C PRO A 239 -18.76 1.06 -9.55
N HIS A 240 -20.03 0.86 -9.20
CA HIS A 240 -20.80 -0.32 -9.58
C HIS A 240 -21.22 -0.24 -11.05
N PHE A 241 -20.98 -1.33 -11.79
CA PHE A 241 -21.45 -1.49 -13.16
C PHE A 241 -22.96 -1.69 -13.18
N THR A 242 -23.67 -0.86 -13.95
CA THR A 242 -25.09 -1.09 -14.27
C THR A 242 -25.29 -1.01 -15.78
N GLU A 243 -26.20 -1.84 -16.29
CA GLU A 243 -26.47 -2.12 -17.72
C GLU A 243 -26.76 -0.90 -18.62
N ASN A 244 -26.93 0.31 -18.05
CA ASN A 244 -27.43 1.50 -18.74
C ASN A 244 -26.44 2.67 -18.86
N LYS A 245 -25.14 2.47 -18.60
CA LYS A 245 -24.15 3.56 -18.68
C LYS A 245 -23.55 3.71 -20.09
N THR A 246 -23.46 4.94 -20.57
CA THR A 246 -22.70 5.35 -21.76
C THR A 246 -21.20 5.42 -21.45
N LYS A 247 -20.33 5.52 -22.47
CA LYS A 247 -18.88 5.72 -22.28
C LYS A 247 -18.58 6.94 -21.39
N GLU A 248 -19.33 8.01 -21.60
CA GLU A 248 -19.16 9.29 -20.90
C GLU A 248 -19.59 9.19 -19.44
N THR A 249 -20.77 8.62 -19.18
CA THR A 249 -21.27 8.46 -17.80
C THR A 249 -20.41 7.50 -16.99
N LEU A 250 -19.93 6.44 -17.64
CA LEU A 250 -18.96 5.53 -17.05
C LEU A 250 -17.62 6.21 -16.75
N PHE A 251 -17.08 6.99 -17.70
CA PHE A 251 -15.85 7.75 -17.44
C PHE A 251 -16.03 8.71 -16.28
N GLN A 252 -17.18 9.40 -16.17
CA GLN A 252 -17.47 10.28 -15.03
C GLN A 252 -17.45 9.55 -13.68
N ASP A 253 -17.84 8.27 -13.64
CA ASP A 253 -17.76 7.50 -12.40
C ASP A 253 -16.32 7.20 -11.97
N TYR A 254 -15.42 6.95 -12.94
CA TYR A 254 -14.01 6.64 -12.69
C TYR A 254 -13.12 7.88 -12.66
N LYS A 255 -13.60 9.03 -13.16
CA LYS A 255 -12.85 10.29 -13.22
C LYS A 255 -12.25 10.66 -11.86
N PRO A 256 -12.98 10.68 -10.73
CA PRO A 256 -12.37 11.02 -9.44
C PRO A 256 -11.22 10.09 -9.03
N MET A 257 -11.30 8.82 -9.41
CA MET A 257 -10.27 7.81 -9.12
C MET A 257 -9.02 8.09 -9.94
N LEU A 258 -9.19 8.24 -11.26
CA LEU A 258 -8.11 8.57 -12.17
C LEU A 258 -7.45 9.88 -11.74
N GLN A 259 -8.24 10.90 -11.40
CA GLN A 259 -7.72 12.19 -10.99
C GLN A 259 -6.78 12.11 -9.78
N MET A 260 -7.11 11.23 -8.82
CA MET A 260 -6.30 11.00 -7.62
C MET A 260 -4.99 10.26 -7.93
N PHE A 261 -5.00 9.28 -8.84
CA PHE A 261 -3.85 8.39 -9.07
C PHE A 261 -2.92 8.79 -10.20
N THR A 262 -3.36 9.68 -11.10
CA THR A 262 -2.65 9.92 -12.37
C THR A 262 -2.09 11.33 -12.53
N LEU A 263 -2.60 12.31 -11.77
CA LEU A 263 -2.15 13.70 -11.88
C LEU A 263 -1.91 14.30 -10.48
N PRO A 264 -0.71 14.84 -10.22
CA PRO A 264 -0.35 15.37 -8.91
C PRO A 264 -0.98 16.73 -8.62
N ASP A 265 -1.40 17.49 -9.64
CA ASP A 265 -2.04 18.78 -9.49
C ASP A 265 -3.53 18.72 -9.89
N PRO A 266 -4.45 18.68 -8.90
CA PRO A 266 -5.89 18.69 -9.16
C PRO A 266 -6.41 19.98 -9.80
N SER A 267 -5.59 21.04 -9.87
CA SER A 267 -5.96 22.33 -10.45
C SER A 267 -5.56 22.49 -11.92
N ASP A 268 -4.77 21.57 -12.50
CA ASP A 268 -4.40 21.61 -13.92
C ASP A 268 -5.51 20.97 -14.79
N GLU A 269 -6.59 21.73 -14.99
CA GLU A 269 -7.76 21.30 -15.78
C GLU A 269 -7.38 20.87 -17.21
N GLU A 270 -6.42 21.54 -17.86
CA GLU A 270 -5.99 21.17 -19.20
C GLU A 270 -5.26 19.83 -19.24
N ALA A 271 -4.41 19.53 -18.24
CA ALA A 271 -3.78 18.22 -18.13
C ALA A 271 -4.82 17.12 -17.92
N TYR A 272 -5.87 17.40 -17.13
CA TYR A 272 -6.98 16.46 -16.96
C TYR A 272 -7.73 16.20 -18.26
N GLU A 273 -8.06 17.24 -19.02
CA GLU A 273 -8.75 17.08 -20.31
C GLU A 273 -7.91 16.27 -21.31
N ARG A 274 -6.59 16.53 -21.37
CA ARG A 274 -5.66 15.76 -22.22
C ARG A 274 -5.60 14.29 -21.79
N LEU A 275 -5.53 14.01 -20.49
CA LEU A 275 -5.49 12.66 -19.96
C LEU A 275 -6.81 11.92 -20.20
N GLU A 276 -7.95 12.55 -19.91
CA GLU A 276 -9.28 12.01 -20.15
C GLU A 276 -9.43 11.57 -21.61
N LYS A 277 -9.07 12.45 -22.55
CA LYS A 277 -9.09 12.12 -23.98
C LYS A 277 -8.18 10.94 -24.32
N ALA A 278 -6.96 10.93 -23.82
CA ALA A 278 -6.00 9.86 -24.09
C ALA A 278 -6.48 8.49 -23.55
N LEU A 279 -7.05 8.45 -22.33
CA LEU A 279 -7.56 7.22 -21.73
C LEU A 279 -8.77 6.68 -22.49
N ILE A 280 -9.71 7.54 -22.87
CA ILE A 280 -10.88 7.17 -23.68
C ILE A 280 -10.42 6.62 -25.03
N GLU A 281 -9.51 7.30 -25.72
CA GLU A 281 -9.00 6.86 -27.04
C GLU A 281 -8.23 5.54 -26.96
N ARG A 282 -7.45 5.34 -25.88
CA ARG A 282 -6.57 4.17 -25.71
C ARG A 282 -7.31 2.91 -25.28
N PHE A 283 -8.25 3.03 -24.34
CA PHE A 283 -8.84 1.89 -23.64
C PHE A 283 -10.28 1.60 -24.04
N LEU A 284 -11.11 2.62 -24.28
CA LEU A 284 -12.53 2.39 -24.53
C LEU A 284 -12.78 1.95 -26.00
N PRO A 285 -13.58 0.89 -26.22
CA PRO A 285 -13.89 0.43 -27.58
C PRO A 285 -14.58 1.52 -28.39
N GLN A 286 -14.23 1.67 -29.67
CA GLN A 286 -14.82 2.72 -30.52
C GLN A 286 -16.28 2.43 -30.91
N LYS A 287 -16.64 1.16 -31.09
CA LYS A 287 -18.03 0.71 -31.31
C LYS A 287 -18.82 0.66 -29.99
N LYS A 288 -20.14 0.48 -30.05
CA LYS A 288 -20.96 0.21 -28.85
C LYS A 288 -20.46 -1.11 -28.23
N PRO A 289 -19.84 -1.08 -27.03
CA PRO A 289 -19.25 -2.27 -26.44
C PRO A 289 -20.32 -3.16 -25.81
N THR A 290 -20.02 -4.45 -25.67
CA THR A 290 -20.72 -5.31 -24.70
C THR A 290 -20.32 -4.94 -23.27
N GLU A 291 -21.07 -5.44 -22.28
CA GLU A 291 -20.72 -5.26 -20.86
C GLU A 291 -19.34 -5.83 -20.53
N ASP A 292 -19.01 -7.01 -21.07
CA ASP A 292 -17.71 -7.66 -20.87
C ASP A 292 -16.57 -6.86 -21.50
N GLU A 293 -16.74 -6.34 -22.72
CA GLU A 293 -15.74 -5.53 -23.41
C GLU A 293 -15.44 -4.24 -22.64
N LEU A 294 -16.48 -3.63 -22.09
CA LEU A 294 -16.37 -2.39 -21.32
C LEU A 294 -15.74 -2.63 -19.94
N THR A 295 -16.13 -3.72 -19.28
CA THR A 295 -15.55 -4.15 -17.99
C THR A 295 -14.05 -4.41 -18.14
N LEU A 296 -13.66 -5.14 -19.19
CA LEU A 296 -12.25 -5.42 -19.47
C LEU A 296 -11.46 -4.15 -19.81
N ALA A 297 -12.05 -3.24 -20.60
CA ALA A 297 -11.42 -1.97 -20.93
C ALA A 297 -11.10 -1.14 -19.69
N ILE A 298 -12.02 -1.08 -18.72
CA ILE A 298 -11.79 -0.37 -17.46
C ILE A 298 -10.78 -1.10 -16.58
N ALA A 299 -10.90 -2.41 -16.44
CA ALA A 299 -9.95 -3.20 -15.66
C ALA A 299 -8.51 -2.99 -16.18
N ARG A 300 -8.33 -2.89 -17.50
CA ARG A 300 -7.05 -2.55 -18.13
C ARG A 300 -6.66 -1.10 -17.91
N MET A 301 -7.57 -0.15 -18.10
CA MET A 301 -7.30 1.28 -17.90
C MET A 301 -6.82 1.56 -16.47
N PHE A 302 -7.55 1.05 -15.47
CA PHE A 302 -7.18 1.17 -14.07
C PHE A 302 -5.92 0.37 -13.76
N GLY A 303 -5.87 -0.91 -14.18
CA GLY A 303 -4.72 -1.78 -13.97
C GLY A 303 -3.44 -1.14 -14.47
N ASP A 304 -3.42 -0.63 -15.70
CA ASP A 304 -2.25 0.01 -16.28
C ASP A 304 -1.90 1.31 -15.55
N SER A 305 -2.89 2.18 -15.34
CA SER A 305 -2.65 3.53 -14.81
C SER A 305 -2.31 3.54 -13.32
N VAL A 306 -2.82 2.57 -12.57
CA VAL A 306 -2.80 2.57 -11.09
C VAL A 306 -2.11 1.34 -10.50
N LEU A 307 -1.72 0.31 -11.27
CA LEU A 307 -1.03 -0.87 -10.73
C LEU A 307 0.18 -1.31 -11.57
N SER A 308 0.11 -1.25 -12.89
CA SER A 308 1.18 -1.74 -13.76
C SER A 308 2.26 -0.70 -13.99
N ILE A 309 1.91 0.51 -14.45
CA ILE A 309 2.89 1.52 -14.87
C ILE A 309 3.81 1.93 -13.72
N PRO A 310 3.32 2.25 -12.51
CA PRO A 310 4.23 2.64 -11.42
C PRO A 310 5.11 1.50 -10.87
N VAL A 311 4.83 0.24 -11.20
CA VAL A 311 5.67 -0.91 -10.84
C VAL A 311 6.80 -1.11 -11.86
N LEU A 312 6.60 -0.74 -13.13
CA LEU A 312 7.55 -0.87 -14.25
C LEU A 312 8.54 0.30 -14.32
#